data_AF-A0A9P5Q6B5-F1
#
_entry.id   AF-A0A9P5Q6B5-F1
#
_cell.length_a   1.000
_cell.length_b   1.000
_cell.length_c   1.000
_cell.angle_alpha   90.00
_cell.angle_beta   90.00
_cell.angle_gamma   90.00
#
_symmetry.space_group_name_H-M   'P 1'
#
loop_
_entity.id
_entity.type
_entity.pdbx_description
1 polymer ?
#
loop_
_entity_poly.entity_id
_entity_poly.type
_entity_poly.pdbx_seq_one_letter_code
_entity_poly.pdbx_strand_id
1 'polypeptide(L)'
;MTPSEDDLRDAVISLKSAHPELGIGKIHSLLLGINPGWIVSEKRTRKALQNEGLILQSSADLSSKSQPKSPHVFPSSKLIQNLDVSRYSTKIEVRHFNKKKGKGLVATEKIAKGEPVWKEDPYVVAAEWEIYDLQNLGQACSFCTTPFSSTTTTSLLTSCASSTSSSFCPARFCNRLCRDRSARTHPLLCPSQNPASVPLMKWARETQWVALHALAYMTTRVMILCQDPKVADEEWRIATSYATLSMEDRSKQGFQKAEPDHEAWRKAFSLYMQAFKEPSSVLEQKKLARIIKKPVKAEISQGLFQYDAFLRNLGKMNLNLEAHGGLYVLHSHLNHSCDPNISIRHLEQRSALSRITAIATKDIEPGEELFITYVNPMLPVHSRQEELRGWGFGKCSCSRCLEEEKHIKDNDDDNKDRPSMLDMTDLEKEIKAGLGVM
;
A
#
# COMPACT_ATOMS: atom_id res chain seq x y z
N MET A 1 28.02 8.34 -32.19
CA MET A 1 27.16 7.20 -31.84
C MET A 1 26.02 7.67 -30.96
N THR A 2 24.79 7.33 -31.28
CA THR A 2 23.64 7.65 -30.42
C THR A 2 23.53 6.56 -29.35
N PRO A 3 23.74 6.87 -28.05
CA PRO A 3 23.68 5.85 -27.01
C PRO A 3 22.26 5.29 -26.86
N SER A 4 22.16 4.06 -26.37
CA SER A 4 20.88 3.47 -25.96
C SER A 4 20.26 4.29 -24.82
N GLU A 5 18.95 4.14 -24.60
CA GLU A 5 18.29 4.86 -23.50
C GLU A 5 18.78 4.38 -22.13
N ASP A 6 19.16 3.12 -21.99
CA ASP A 6 19.71 2.56 -20.75
C ASP A 6 21.13 3.10 -20.47
N ASP A 7 22.01 3.13 -21.47
CA ASP A 7 23.38 3.68 -21.31
C ASP A 7 23.35 5.17 -20.97
N LEU A 8 22.46 5.92 -21.61
CA LEU A 8 22.28 7.35 -21.34
C LEU A 8 21.73 7.59 -19.93
N ARG A 9 20.78 6.78 -19.49
CA ARG A 9 20.21 6.86 -18.14
C ARG A 9 21.29 6.62 -17.09
N ASP A 10 22.02 5.53 -17.21
CA ASP A 10 23.00 5.12 -16.20
C ASP A 10 24.13 6.15 -16.08
N ALA A 11 24.59 6.70 -17.21
CA ALA A 11 25.58 7.77 -17.25
C ALA A 11 25.08 9.07 -16.58
N VAL A 12 23.82 9.44 -16.83
CA VAL A 12 23.21 10.67 -16.27
C VAL A 12 22.92 10.53 -14.77
N ILE A 13 22.48 9.35 -14.30
CA ILE A 13 22.32 9.05 -12.87
C ILE A 13 23.68 9.14 -12.16
N SER A 14 24.71 8.52 -12.73
CA SER A 14 26.06 8.55 -12.16
C SER A 14 26.59 9.98 -12.04
N LEU A 15 26.43 10.78 -13.10
CA LEU A 15 26.86 12.19 -13.12
C LEU A 15 26.13 13.05 -12.11
N LYS A 16 24.81 12.87 -11.97
CA LYS A 16 24.03 13.65 -11.02
C LYS A 16 24.25 13.23 -9.57
N SER A 17 24.55 11.95 -9.34
CA SER A 17 24.93 11.44 -8.01
C SER A 17 26.29 11.98 -7.58
N ALA A 18 27.24 12.11 -8.51
CA ALA A 18 28.56 12.70 -8.25
C ALA A 18 28.53 14.23 -8.11
N HIS A 19 27.58 14.91 -8.77
CA HIS A 19 27.44 16.37 -8.76
C HIS A 19 25.98 16.83 -8.53
N PRO A 20 25.43 16.67 -7.31
CA PRO A 20 24.02 16.92 -7.02
C PRO A 20 23.55 18.36 -7.30
N GLU A 21 24.43 19.34 -7.15
CA GLU A 21 24.17 20.77 -7.31
C GLU A 21 24.15 21.26 -8.77
N LEU A 22 24.67 20.49 -9.73
CA LEU A 22 24.81 20.96 -11.10
C LEU A 22 23.49 20.93 -11.87
N GLY A 23 23.19 22.03 -12.56
CA GLY A 23 22.05 22.14 -13.47
C GLY A 23 22.20 21.32 -14.75
N ILE A 24 21.09 21.13 -15.45
CA ILE A 24 20.97 20.27 -16.65
C ILE A 24 22.05 20.56 -17.70
N GLY A 25 22.29 21.84 -18.02
CA GLY A 25 23.28 22.23 -19.02
C GLY A 25 24.71 21.83 -18.64
N LYS A 26 25.09 21.96 -17.36
CA LYS A 26 26.43 21.56 -16.89
C LYS A 26 26.58 20.03 -16.86
N ILE A 27 25.54 19.31 -16.46
CA ILE A 27 25.52 17.84 -16.54
C ILE A 27 25.61 17.36 -18.00
N HIS A 28 24.95 18.05 -18.93
CA HIS A 28 25.02 17.75 -20.35
C HIS A 28 26.43 17.95 -20.93
N SER A 29 27.11 19.06 -20.59
CA SER A 29 28.50 19.28 -20.98
C SER A 29 29.45 18.22 -20.43
N LEU A 30 29.27 17.81 -19.16
CA LEU A 30 30.06 16.74 -18.55
C LEU A 30 29.82 15.38 -19.22
N LEU A 31 28.57 15.07 -19.56
CA LEU A 31 28.19 13.85 -20.25
C LEU A 31 28.91 13.70 -21.60
N LEU A 32 28.93 14.77 -22.40
CA LEU A 32 29.62 14.79 -23.69
C LEU A 32 31.15 14.83 -23.54
N GLY A 33 31.66 15.42 -22.45
CA GLY A 33 33.09 15.41 -22.13
C GLY A 33 33.62 14.02 -21.75
N ILE A 34 32.84 13.25 -20.98
CA ILE A 34 33.19 11.87 -20.59
C ILE A 34 32.97 10.89 -21.75
N ASN A 35 32.01 11.18 -22.64
CA ASN A 35 31.68 10.33 -23.78
C ASN A 35 31.79 11.12 -25.12
N PRO A 36 33.00 11.40 -25.63
CA PRO A 36 33.21 12.24 -26.81
C PRO A 36 32.58 11.69 -28.09
N GLY A 37 32.36 10.37 -28.15
CA GLY A 37 31.72 9.70 -29.27
C GLY A 37 30.18 9.73 -29.24
N TRP A 38 29.57 10.29 -28.19
CA TRP A 38 28.12 10.29 -28.03
C TRP A 38 27.46 11.49 -28.71
N ILE A 39 26.38 11.23 -29.44
CA ILE A 39 25.53 12.26 -30.05
C ILE A 39 24.22 12.29 -29.25
N VAL A 40 24.16 13.20 -28.29
CA VAL A 40 23.00 13.38 -27.39
C VAL A 40 22.66 14.85 -27.36
N SER A 41 21.39 15.21 -27.49
CA SER A 41 20.95 16.61 -27.33
C SER A 41 20.73 16.95 -25.87
N GLU A 42 20.88 18.23 -25.50
CA GLU A 42 20.55 18.70 -24.15
C GLU A 42 19.10 18.37 -23.77
N LYS A 43 18.17 18.43 -24.73
CA LYS A 43 16.77 18.03 -24.54
C LYS A 43 16.63 16.55 -24.14
N ARG A 44 17.41 15.66 -24.75
CA ARG A 44 17.40 14.23 -24.42
C ARG A 44 18.03 13.97 -23.05
N THR A 45 19.09 14.69 -22.70
CA THR A 45 19.69 14.67 -21.35
C THR A 45 18.72 15.18 -20.29
N ARG A 46 18.01 16.28 -20.57
CA ARG A 46 16.95 16.83 -19.71
C ARG A 46 15.84 15.82 -19.47
N LYS A 47 15.38 15.15 -20.52
CA LYS A 47 14.35 14.11 -20.43
C LYS A 47 14.83 12.91 -19.60
N ALA A 48 16.08 12.48 -19.78
CA ALA A 48 16.68 11.43 -18.95
C ALA A 48 16.74 11.82 -17.46
N LEU A 49 17.22 13.04 -17.14
CA LEU A 49 17.20 13.57 -15.77
C LEU A 49 15.79 13.70 -15.19
N GLN A 50 14.81 14.16 -15.98
CA GLN A 50 13.41 14.30 -15.57
C GLN A 50 12.76 12.96 -15.27
N ASN A 51 13.00 11.97 -16.12
CA ASN A 51 12.47 10.61 -15.96
C ASN A 51 12.95 9.95 -14.66
N GLU A 52 14.16 10.29 -14.21
CA GLU A 52 14.75 9.78 -12.96
C GLU A 52 14.47 10.70 -11.75
N GLY A 53 13.68 11.77 -11.91
CA GLY A 53 13.35 12.70 -10.82
C GLY A 53 14.53 13.55 -10.34
N LEU A 54 15.56 13.69 -11.17
CA LEU A 54 16.85 14.28 -10.84
C LEU A 54 16.94 15.80 -11.12
N ILE A 55 15.80 16.47 -11.29
CA ILE A 55 15.72 17.93 -11.55
C ILE A 55 14.92 18.60 -10.45
N LEU A 56 15.55 19.57 -9.75
CA LEU A 56 14.87 20.49 -8.85
C LEU A 56 14.11 21.53 -9.71
N GLN A 57 12.79 21.57 -9.61
CA GLN A 57 11.99 22.63 -10.25
C GLN A 57 12.14 23.94 -9.48
N SER A 58 12.60 25.01 -10.14
CA SER A 58 12.60 26.36 -9.58
C SER A 58 11.19 26.96 -9.64
N SER A 59 10.77 27.62 -8.57
CA SER A 59 9.45 28.16 -8.29
C SER A 59 9.04 29.41 -9.09
N ALA A 60 9.57 29.62 -10.31
CA ALA A 60 9.47 30.90 -11.01
C ALA A 60 8.56 30.93 -12.27
N ASP A 61 8.04 29.79 -12.76
CA ASP A 61 7.27 29.75 -14.03
C ASP A 61 5.74 29.64 -13.86
N LEU A 62 5.21 30.02 -12.69
CA LEU A 62 3.75 30.06 -12.44
C LEU A 62 3.15 31.42 -12.82
N SER A 63 3.20 31.81 -14.10
CA SER A 63 2.28 32.81 -14.61
C SER A 63 2.02 32.68 -16.10
N SER A 64 0.76 32.41 -16.44
CA SER A 64 0.16 32.42 -17.78
C SER A 64 0.56 31.28 -18.73
N LYS A 65 -0.22 30.20 -18.68
CA LYS A 65 -0.81 29.47 -19.83
C LYS A 65 -1.45 28.18 -19.29
N SER A 66 -2.55 27.79 -19.91
CA SER A 66 -3.33 26.57 -19.69
C SER A 66 -2.52 25.43 -19.07
N GLN A 67 -2.95 24.95 -17.89
CA GLN A 67 -2.29 23.87 -17.16
C GLN A 67 -2.01 22.67 -18.10
N PRO A 68 -0.74 22.33 -18.36
CA PRO A 68 -0.42 21.04 -18.91
C PRO A 68 -0.81 20.01 -17.85
N LYS A 69 -1.68 19.05 -18.20
CA LYS A 69 -1.98 17.89 -17.34
C LYS A 69 -0.66 17.32 -16.86
N SER A 70 -0.43 17.29 -15.55
CA SER A 70 0.71 16.60 -14.97
C SER A 70 0.72 15.15 -15.48
N PRO A 71 1.90 14.57 -15.78
CA PRO A 71 1.96 13.19 -16.23
C PRO A 71 1.33 12.28 -15.17
N HIS A 72 0.38 11.44 -15.56
CA HIS A 72 -0.30 10.50 -14.67
C HIS A 72 0.74 9.56 -14.05
N VAL A 73 0.86 9.58 -12.71
CA VAL A 73 1.83 8.76 -11.97
C VAL A 73 1.14 7.45 -11.56
N PHE A 74 1.62 6.33 -12.09
CA PHE A 74 1.14 5.00 -11.72
C PHE A 74 1.81 4.52 -10.43
N PRO A 75 1.15 3.68 -9.62
CA PRO A 75 1.79 2.98 -8.51
C PRO A 75 3.05 2.25 -8.98
N SER A 76 4.14 2.45 -8.26
CA SER A 76 5.38 1.73 -8.49
C SER A 76 5.49 0.55 -7.52
N SER A 77 5.92 -0.61 -8.01
CA SER A 77 6.25 -1.77 -7.19
C SER A 77 7.59 -2.34 -7.63
N LYS A 78 8.28 -3.05 -6.73
CA LYS A 78 9.54 -3.73 -7.04
C LYS A 78 9.35 -5.23 -6.93
N LEU A 79 10.01 -5.98 -7.81
CA LEU A 79 10.15 -7.42 -7.61
C LEU A 79 11.01 -7.67 -6.37
N ILE A 80 10.55 -8.58 -5.52
CA ILE A 80 11.40 -9.13 -4.46
C ILE A 80 12.31 -10.16 -5.13
N GLN A 81 13.55 -9.76 -5.41
CA GLN A 81 14.54 -10.68 -5.99
C GLN A 81 14.69 -11.91 -5.08
N ASN A 82 14.64 -13.10 -5.67
CA ASN A 82 14.73 -14.39 -4.97
C ASN A 82 13.63 -14.60 -3.91
N LEU A 83 12.42 -14.02 -4.10
CA LEU A 83 11.27 -14.45 -3.31
C LEU A 83 11.03 -15.92 -3.59
N ASP A 84 11.27 -16.76 -2.59
CA ASP A 84 10.89 -18.17 -2.66
C ASP A 84 9.36 -18.29 -2.62
N VAL A 85 8.75 -18.36 -3.81
CA VAL A 85 7.31 -18.53 -3.99
C VAL A 85 6.88 -19.97 -3.67
N SER A 86 7.80 -20.93 -3.81
CA SER A 86 7.51 -22.35 -3.59
C SER A 86 7.12 -22.65 -2.13
N ARG A 87 7.51 -21.79 -1.18
CA ARG A 87 7.04 -21.84 0.22
C ARG A 87 5.52 -21.70 0.35
N TYR A 88 4.87 -21.05 -0.62
CA TYR A 88 3.43 -20.81 -0.64
C TYR A 88 2.72 -21.79 -1.57
N SER A 89 3.23 -21.94 -2.79
CA SER A 89 2.69 -22.84 -3.80
C SER A 89 3.70 -23.05 -4.93
N THR A 90 3.78 -24.28 -5.44
CA THR A 90 4.60 -24.62 -6.62
C THR A 90 3.90 -24.30 -7.94
N LYS A 91 2.59 -24.03 -7.90
CA LYS A 91 1.74 -23.79 -9.08
C LYS A 91 1.73 -22.34 -9.56
N ILE A 92 2.52 -21.47 -8.96
CA ILE A 92 2.52 -20.04 -9.26
C ILE A 92 3.94 -19.47 -9.26
N GLU A 93 4.15 -18.43 -10.07
CA GLU A 93 5.38 -17.65 -10.10
C GLU A 93 5.09 -16.15 -10.09
N VAL A 94 6.06 -15.35 -9.66
CA VAL A 94 5.99 -13.89 -9.77
C VAL A 94 6.52 -13.47 -11.13
N ARG A 95 5.74 -12.64 -11.85
CA ARG A 95 6.14 -12.06 -13.13
C ARG A 95 6.03 -10.54 -13.10
N HIS A 96 6.98 -9.83 -13.69
CA HIS A 96 6.83 -8.39 -13.94
C HIS A 96 6.30 -8.16 -15.35
N PHE A 97 5.21 -7.42 -15.47
CA PHE A 97 4.53 -7.19 -16.74
C PHE A 97 5.03 -5.92 -17.42
N ASN A 98 4.85 -4.75 -16.81
CA ASN A 98 5.31 -3.46 -17.33
C ASN A 98 5.17 -2.36 -16.26
N LYS A 99 5.61 -1.13 -16.55
CA LYS A 99 5.53 -0.01 -15.61
C LYS A 99 4.11 0.35 -15.15
N LYS A 100 3.09 0.09 -15.97
CA LYS A 100 1.68 0.42 -15.66
C LYS A 100 1.03 -0.64 -14.77
N LYS A 101 1.27 -1.92 -15.07
CA LYS A 101 0.68 -3.07 -14.37
C LYS A 101 1.52 -3.53 -13.18
N GLY A 102 2.82 -3.30 -13.23
CA GLY A 102 3.77 -3.74 -12.20
C GLY A 102 4.01 -5.25 -12.24
N LYS A 103 4.10 -5.83 -11.05
CA LYS A 103 4.25 -7.26 -10.81
C LYS A 103 2.89 -7.96 -10.73
N GLY A 104 2.87 -9.26 -11.02
CA GLY A 104 1.70 -10.13 -11.01
C GLY A 104 2.06 -11.55 -10.59
N LEU A 105 1.05 -12.39 -10.33
CA LEU A 105 1.22 -13.83 -10.15
C LEU A 105 0.70 -14.57 -11.38
N VAL A 106 1.44 -15.56 -11.85
CA VAL A 106 1.08 -16.36 -13.03
C VAL A 106 1.07 -17.83 -12.66
N ALA A 107 0.07 -18.58 -13.14
CA ALA A 107 0.00 -20.02 -12.97
C ALA A 107 1.12 -20.71 -13.77
N THR A 108 1.86 -21.62 -13.14
CA THR A 108 2.87 -22.48 -13.80
C THR A 108 2.29 -23.84 -14.18
N GLU A 109 1.18 -24.21 -13.54
CA GLU A 109 0.46 -25.46 -13.73
C GLU A 109 -1.05 -25.19 -13.75
N LYS A 110 -1.83 -26.18 -14.18
CA LYS A 110 -3.29 -26.09 -14.12
C LYS A 110 -3.77 -26.05 -12.66
N ILE A 111 -4.68 -25.13 -12.36
CA ILE A 111 -5.34 -24.98 -11.07
C ILE A 111 -6.84 -25.16 -11.30
N ALA A 112 -7.46 -26.11 -10.60
CA ALA A 112 -8.88 -26.40 -10.78
C ALA A 112 -9.76 -25.40 -10.01
N LYS A 113 -10.96 -25.14 -10.50
CA LYS A 113 -11.97 -24.37 -9.77
C LYS A 113 -12.21 -24.96 -8.37
N GLY A 114 -12.17 -24.10 -7.35
CA GLY A 114 -12.35 -24.46 -5.94
C GLY A 114 -11.06 -24.93 -5.25
N GLU A 115 -9.96 -25.07 -5.99
CA GLU A 115 -8.67 -25.47 -5.42
C GLU A 115 -8.08 -24.35 -4.55
N PRO A 116 -7.70 -24.64 -3.28
CA PRO A 116 -6.90 -23.72 -2.48
C PRO A 116 -5.47 -23.63 -3.06
N VAL A 117 -5.09 -22.45 -3.54
CA VAL A 117 -3.80 -22.22 -4.22
C VAL A 117 -2.68 -22.01 -3.22
N TRP A 118 -2.89 -21.16 -2.20
CA TRP A 118 -1.96 -20.98 -1.07
C TRP A 118 -2.68 -20.45 0.19
N LYS A 119 -1.97 -20.54 1.31
CA LYS A 119 -2.30 -19.83 2.56
C LYS A 119 -1.16 -18.89 2.94
N GLU A 120 -1.50 -17.75 3.53
CA GLU A 120 -0.51 -16.77 3.94
C GLU A 120 -0.87 -16.13 5.28
N ASP A 121 0.12 -16.08 6.18
CA ASP A 121 0.08 -15.27 7.40
C ASP A 121 0.51 -13.83 7.08
N PRO A 122 -0.06 -12.82 7.76
CA PRO A 122 0.25 -11.43 7.47
C PRO A 122 1.70 -11.11 7.82
N TYR A 123 2.36 -10.35 6.95
CA TYR A 123 3.65 -9.72 7.21
C TYR A 123 3.55 -8.80 8.44
N VAL A 124 2.53 -7.96 8.46
CA VAL A 124 2.07 -7.25 9.66
C VAL A 124 0.55 -7.19 9.63
N VAL A 125 -0.06 -7.06 10.81
CA VAL A 125 -1.49 -6.86 10.95
C VAL A 125 -1.75 -5.63 11.81
N ALA A 126 -2.48 -4.67 11.26
CA ALA A 126 -3.09 -3.58 12.00
C ALA A 126 -4.55 -3.93 12.23
N ALA A 127 -4.92 -4.21 13.47
CA ALA A 127 -6.30 -4.61 13.77
C ALA A 127 -7.30 -3.55 13.29
N GLU A 128 -8.44 -4.01 12.78
CA GLU A 128 -9.62 -3.16 12.56
C GLU A 128 -10.01 -2.46 13.87
N TRP A 129 -10.64 -1.29 13.78
CA TRP A 129 -10.79 -0.43 14.95
C TRP A 129 -11.58 -1.06 16.09
N GLU A 130 -12.60 -1.85 15.77
CA GLU A 130 -13.38 -2.62 16.74
C GLU A 130 -12.50 -3.64 17.47
N ILE A 131 -11.63 -4.34 16.74
CA ILE A 131 -10.70 -5.31 17.31
C ILE A 131 -9.56 -4.62 18.06
N TYR A 132 -9.08 -3.49 17.57
CA TYR A 132 -8.07 -2.66 18.24
C TYR A 132 -8.59 -2.17 19.60
N ASP A 133 -9.86 -1.76 19.68
CA ASP A 133 -10.49 -1.37 20.94
C ASP A 133 -10.58 -2.57 21.90
N LEU A 134 -10.94 -3.76 21.41
CA LEU A 134 -10.88 -4.99 22.22
C LEU A 134 -9.45 -5.33 22.67
N GLN A 135 -8.42 -5.11 21.84
CA GLN A 135 -7.02 -5.31 22.24
C GLN A 135 -6.62 -4.35 23.37
N ASN A 136 -7.10 -3.10 23.34
CA ASN A 136 -6.85 -2.12 24.40
C ASN A 136 -7.61 -2.43 25.70
N LEU A 137 -8.73 -3.16 25.62
CA LEU A 137 -9.44 -3.71 26.77
C LEU A 137 -8.87 -5.05 27.26
N GLY A 138 -7.86 -5.61 26.57
CA GLY A 138 -7.33 -6.94 26.87
C GLY A 138 -8.32 -8.08 26.53
N GLN A 139 -9.28 -7.81 25.65
CA GLN A 139 -10.34 -8.74 25.21
C GLN A 139 -10.08 -9.36 23.83
N ALA A 140 -8.97 -9.01 23.18
CA ALA A 140 -8.50 -9.66 21.96
C ALA A 140 -6.98 -9.85 21.98
N CYS A 141 -6.50 -10.83 21.22
CA CYS A 141 -5.07 -11.05 21.10
C CYS A 141 -4.39 -9.87 20.39
N SER A 142 -3.39 -9.29 21.05
CA SER A 142 -2.56 -8.19 20.52
C SER A 142 -1.60 -8.60 19.39
N PHE A 143 -1.68 -9.85 18.93
CA PHE A 143 -0.90 -10.35 17.79
C PHE A 143 -1.79 -10.88 16.68
N CYS A 144 -2.56 -11.94 16.93
CA CYS A 144 -3.36 -12.61 15.89
C CYS A 144 -4.79 -12.07 15.76
N THR A 145 -5.09 -10.92 16.40
CA THR A 145 -6.36 -10.18 16.34
C THR A 145 -7.60 -10.95 16.80
N THR A 146 -7.46 -12.22 17.22
CA THR A 146 -8.57 -13.07 17.65
C THR A 146 -9.20 -12.54 18.94
N PRO A 147 -10.51 -12.20 18.94
CA PRO A 147 -11.24 -11.89 20.16
C PRO A 147 -11.26 -13.07 21.13
N PHE A 148 -11.16 -12.81 22.42
CA PHE A 148 -11.36 -13.82 23.44
C PHE A 148 -12.87 -14.00 23.65
N SER A 149 -13.33 -15.24 23.49
CA SER A 149 -14.71 -15.63 23.77
C SER A 149 -14.87 -15.95 25.26
N SER A 150 -16.11 -16.01 25.75
CA SER A 150 -16.44 -16.53 27.08
C SER A 150 -15.95 -17.97 27.29
N THR A 151 -15.78 -18.74 26.22
CA THR A 151 -15.19 -20.09 26.26
C THR A 151 -13.67 -20.11 26.14
N THR A 152 -13.01 -18.96 25.97
CA THR A 152 -11.54 -18.91 25.90
C THR A 152 -10.97 -19.24 27.28
N THR A 153 -10.26 -20.36 27.38
CA THR A 153 -9.66 -20.79 28.63
C THR A 153 -8.60 -19.79 29.09
N THR A 154 -8.88 -19.10 30.21
CA THR A 154 -8.02 -18.06 30.78
C THR A 154 -6.62 -18.57 31.13
N SER A 155 -6.46 -19.87 31.37
CA SER A 155 -5.18 -20.51 31.70
C SER A 155 -4.16 -20.51 30.54
N LEU A 156 -4.60 -20.34 29.29
CA LEU A 156 -3.70 -20.26 28.12
C LEU A 156 -3.30 -18.82 27.79
N LEU A 157 -4.09 -17.85 28.24
CA LEU A 157 -3.85 -16.44 27.95
C LEU A 157 -2.58 -15.97 28.64
N THR A 158 -1.73 -15.29 27.87
CA THR A 158 -0.49 -14.72 28.41
C THR A 158 -0.47 -13.20 28.30
N SER A 159 0.21 -12.59 29.26
CA SER A 159 0.40 -11.16 29.40
C SER A 159 1.61 -10.65 28.63
N CYS A 160 1.62 -9.36 28.28
CA CYS A 160 2.87 -8.63 28.10
C CYS A 160 3.73 -8.75 29.37
N ALA A 161 4.95 -9.27 29.22
CA ALA A 161 5.88 -9.48 30.33
C ALA A 161 6.41 -8.16 30.93
N SER A 162 6.39 -7.08 30.15
CA SER A 162 6.85 -5.76 30.58
C SER A 162 5.75 -4.93 31.26
N SER A 163 4.50 -5.44 31.33
CA SER A 163 3.40 -4.75 32.00
C SER A 163 3.59 -4.82 33.52
N THR A 164 3.57 -3.67 34.19
CA THR A 164 3.64 -3.54 35.65
C THR A 164 2.53 -2.63 36.17
N SER A 165 2.34 -2.56 37.48
CA SER A 165 1.40 -1.62 38.11
C SER A 165 1.76 -0.16 37.84
N SER A 166 3.05 0.18 37.72
CA SER A 166 3.55 1.52 37.44
C SER A 166 3.69 1.83 35.95
N SER A 167 3.67 0.82 35.08
CA SER A 167 3.80 0.96 33.63
C SER A 167 2.95 -0.11 32.95
N PHE A 168 1.65 0.19 32.88
CA PHE A 168 0.65 -0.75 32.40
C PHE A 168 0.70 -0.91 30.88
N CYS A 169 0.55 -2.15 30.42
CA CYS A 169 0.28 -2.49 29.04
C CYS A 169 -0.91 -3.46 28.98
N PRO A 170 -1.96 -3.15 28.18
CA PRO A 170 -3.16 -3.98 28.10
C PRO A 170 -2.94 -5.27 27.30
N ALA A 171 -1.78 -5.42 26.63
CA ALA A 171 -1.60 -6.49 25.68
C ALA A 171 -1.76 -7.89 26.31
N ARG A 172 -2.55 -8.71 25.60
CA ARG A 172 -2.88 -10.10 25.90
C ARG A 172 -2.62 -10.94 24.67
N PHE A 173 -2.27 -12.20 24.87
CA PHE A 173 -1.99 -13.13 23.78
C PHE A 173 -2.69 -14.46 24.02
N CYS A 174 -3.18 -15.08 22.95
CA CYS A 174 -3.85 -16.40 23.01
C CYS A 174 -3.02 -17.46 23.73
N ASN A 175 -1.70 -17.41 23.56
CA ASN A 175 -0.72 -18.34 24.12
C ASN A 175 0.70 -17.76 23.99
N ARG A 176 1.70 -18.51 24.48
CA ARG A 176 3.12 -18.13 24.39
C ARG A 176 3.59 -17.92 22.95
N LEU A 177 3.11 -18.72 21.99
CA LEU A 177 3.50 -18.57 20.58
C LEU A 177 3.08 -17.20 20.01
N CYS A 178 1.85 -16.74 20.28
CA CYS A 178 1.41 -15.41 19.87
C CYS A 178 2.23 -14.30 20.53
N ARG A 179 2.54 -14.43 21.82
CA ARG A 179 3.40 -13.49 22.53
C ARG A 179 4.80 -13.42 21.92
N ASP A 180 5.42 -14.57 21.67
CA ASP A 180 6.78 -14.65 21.15
C ASP A 180 6.84 -14.14 19.70
N ARG A 181 5.83 -14.43 18.88
CA ARG A 181 5.71 -13.86 17.52
C ARG A 181 5.47 -12.35 17.55
N SER A 182 4.73 -11.83 18.55
CA SER A 182 4.51 -10.39 18.72
C SER A 182 5.79 -9.61 19.04
N ALA A 183 6.85 -10.26 19.52
CA ALA A 183 8.12 -9.61 19.87
C ALA A 183 8.76 -8.85 18.69
N ARG A 184 8.33 -9.14 17.46
CA ARG A 184 8.77 -8.45 16.24
C ARG A 184 8.17 -7.05 16.09
N THR A 185 7.08 -6.72 16.78
CA THR A 185 6.38 -5.43 16.64
C THR A 185 6.05 -4.81 17.99
N HIS A 186 5.50 -5.62 18.90
CA HIS A 186 4.95 -5.19 20.17
C HIS A 186 5.91 -4.34 21.02
N PRO A 187 7.21 -4.64 21.18
CA PRO A 187 8.08 -3.84 22.06
C PRO A 187 8.08 -2.35 21.74
N LEU A 188 8.10 -1.97 20.46
CA LEU A 188 8.08 -0.57 20.03
C LEU A 188 6.69 0.09 20.07
N LEU A 189 5.61 -0.69 20.16
CA LEU A 189 4.24 -0.18 20.34
C LEU A 189 3.72 -0.33 21.77
N CYS A 190 4.49 -0.97 22.65
CA CYS A 190 4.10 -1.30 24.01
C CYS A 190 4.16 -0.04 24.88
N PRO A 191 3.05 0.43 25.48
CA PRO A 191 3.05 1.63 26.32
C PRO A 191 4.04 1.56 27.49
N SER A 192 4.33 0.36 28.00
CA SER A 192 5.29 0.17 29.07
C SER A 192 6.74 0.32 28.59
N GLN A 193 7.06 -0.25 27.42
CA GLN A 193 8.42 -0.30 26.90
C GLN A 193 8.78 0.93 26.06
N ASN A 194 7.83 1.46 25.28
CA ASN A 194 7.98 2.65 24.45
C ASN A 194 6.76 3.58 24.61
N PRO A 195 6.64 4.32 25.72
CA PRO A 195 5.50 5.22 25.94
C PRO A 195 5.41 6.34 24.88
N ALA A 196 6.51 6.67 24.19
CA ALA A 196 6.53 7.65 23.11
C ALA A 196 5.67 7.23 21.89
N SER A 197 5.32 5.95 21.73
CA SER A 197 4.42 5.50 20.67
C SER A 197 2.94 5.76 20.96
N VAL A 198 2.57 5.99 22.22
CA VAL A 198 1.16 6.13 22.65
C VAL A 198 0.45 7.29 21.95
N PRO A 199 1.04 8.50 21.85
CA PRO A 199 0.40 9.61 21.15
C PRO A 199 0.12 9.32 19.67
N LEU A 200 1.04 8.65 18.97
CA LEU A 200 0.85 8.26 17.57
C LEU A 200 -0.33 7.29 17.42
N MET A 201 -0.36 6.24 18.24
CA MET A 201 -1.42 5.22 18.18
C MET A 201 -2.78 5.78 18.56
N LYS A 202 -2.82 6.68 19.56
CA LYS A 202 -4.02 7.43 19.93
C LYS A 202 -4.52 8.29 18.76
N TRP A 203 -3.63 9.05 18.12
CA TRP A 203 -3.98 9.88 16.96
C TRP A 203 -4.51 9.06 15.79
N ALA A 204 -3.85 7.93 15.48
CA ALA A 204 -4.30 7.01 14.43
C ALA A 204 -5.73 6.50 14.71
N ARG A 205 -6.04 6.16 15.97
CA ARG A 205 -7.37 5.70 16.39
C ARG A 205 -8.43 6.81 16.36
N GLU A 206 -8.11 8.00 16.87
CA GLU A 206 -9.03 9.16 16.91
C GLU A 206 -9.39 9.65 15.50
N THR A 207 -8.42 9.62 14.58
CA THR A 207 -8.63 9.97 13.15
C THR A 207 -9.10 8.79 12.30
N GLN A 208 -9.23 7.60 12.89
CA GLN A 208 -9.52 6.35 12.20
C GLN A 208 -8.60 6.08 10.99
N TRP A 209 -7.35 6.54 11.03
CA TRP A 209 -6.41 6.47 9.92
C TRP A 209 -5.67 5.14 9.85
N VAL A 210 -6.29 4.15 9.19
CA VAL A 210 -5.80 2.76 9.11
C VAL A 210 -4.41 2.68 8.47
N ALA A 211 -4.12 3.49 7.46
CA ALA A 211 -2.79 3.52 6.85
C ALA A 211 -1.69 3.93 7.83
N LEU A 212 -1.96 4.90 8.72
CA LEU A 212 -1.01 5.29 9.77
C LEU A 212 -0.83 4.17 10.80
N HIS A 213 -1.92 3.47 11.15
CA HIS A 213 -1.90 2.31 12.04
C HIS A 213 -1.01 1.19 11.47
N ALA A 214 -1.23 0.78 10.22
CA ALA A 214 -0.43 -0.25 9.56
C ALA A 214 1.03 0.16 9.36
N LEU A 215 1.27 1.43 9.02
CA LEU A 215 2.62 1.96 8.90
C LEU A 215 3.38 1.84 10.22
N ALA A 216 2.77 2.18 11.35
CA ALA A 216 3.39 2.00 12.66
C ALA A 216 3.83 0.55 12.89
N TYR A 217 2.97 -0.44 12.60
CA TYR A 217 3.32 -1.86 12.72
C TYR A 217 4.43 -2.28 11.77
N MET A 218 4.39 -1.88 10.49
CA MET A 218 5.45 -2.17 9.53
C MET A 218 6.80 -1.59 9.98
N THR A 219 6.81 -0.33 10.42
CA THR A 219 8.00 0.34 10.93
C THR A 219 8.59 -0.40 12.13
N THR A 220 7.75 -0.80 13.09
CA THR A 220 8.24 -1.54 14.27
C THR A 220 8.87 -2.88 13.89
N ARG A 221 8.26 -3.61 12.95
CA ARG A 221 8.79 -4.86 12.41
C ARG A 221 10.16 -4.66 11.78
N VAL A 222 10.27 -3.71 10.86
CA VAL A 222 11.52 -3.42 10.14
C VAL A 222 12.60 -2.99 11.14
N MET A 223 12.30 -2.06 12.05
CA MET A 223 13.28 -1.59 13.02
C MET A 223 13.82 -2.70 13.93
N ILE A 224 12.95 -3.59 14.40
CA ILE A 224 13.34 -4.70 15.30
C ILE A 224 14.08 -5.79 14.53
N LEU A 225 13.53 -6.29 13.42
CA LEU A 225 14.13 -7.41 12.70
C LEU A 225 15.44 -7.02 12.01
N CYS A 226 15.56 -5.78 11.51
CA CYS A 226 16.79 -5.30 10.91
C CYS A 226 17.93 -5.03 11.91
N GLN A 227 17.74 -5.29 13.21
CA GLN A 227 18.83 -5.37 14.18
C GLN A 227 19.70 -6.63 13.98
N ASP A 228 19.13 -7.69 13.40
CA ASP A 228 19.87 -8.90 13.02
C ASP A 228 20.35 -8.78 11.57
N PRO A 229 21.67 -8.68 11.33
CA PRO A 229 22.22 -8.52 9.99
C PRO A 229 21.92 -9.69 9.06
N LYS A 230 21.57 -10.88 9.59
CA LYS A 230 21.24 -12.06 8.76
C LYS A 230 19.91 -11.91 8.02
N VAL A 231 18.98 -11.13 8.55
CA VAL A 231 17.62 -10.96 7.99
C VAL A 231 17.33 -9.53 7.55
N ALA A 232 18.15 -8.56 7.95
CA ALA A 232 17.92 -7.13 7.70
C ALA A 232 17.67 -6.79 6.22
N ASP A 233 18.48 -7.35 5.31
CA ASP A 233 18.39 -7.03 3.89
C ASP A 233 17.14 -7.65 3.24
N GLU A 234 16.77 -8.88 3.65
CA GLU A 234 15.53 -9.51 3.18
C GLU A 234 14.30 -8.76 3.69
N GLU A 235 14.27 -8.43 4.98
CA GLU A 235 13.15 -7.69 5.59
C GLU A 235 12.99 -6.30 4.96
N TRP A 236 14.08 -5.58 4.73
CA TRP A 236 14.01 -4.28 4.05
C TRP A 236 13.56 -4.39 2.58
N ARG A 237 14.04 -5.40 1.86
CA ARG A 237 13.60 -5.69 0.49
C ARG A 237 12.11 -6.00 0.42
N ILE A 238 11.57 -6.76 1.37
CA ILE A 238 10.11 -7.01 1.46
C ILE A 238 9.37 -5.70 1.72
N ALA A 239 9.76 -4.94 2.75
CA ALA A 239 9.11 -3.69 3.15
C ALA A 239 9.10 -2.62 2.03
N THR A 240 10.04 -2.66 1.10
CA THR A 240 10.15 -1.73 -0.03
C THR A 240 9.56 -2.26 -1.35
N SER A 241 9.02 -3.47 -1.38
CA SER A 241 8.52 -4.11 -2.61
C SER A 241 7.05 -3.86 -2.94
N TYR A 242 6.25 -3.49 -1.94
CA TYR A 242 4.81 -3.25 -2.04
C TYR A 242 4.48 -2.11 -3.01
N ALA A 243 3.29 -2.17 -3.62
CA ALA A 243 2.83 -1.13 -4.53
C ALA A 243 2.75 0.21 -3.80
N THR A 244 3.30 1.26 -4.38
CA THR A 244 3.46 2.55 -3.72
C THR A 244 3.04 3.67 -4.65
N LEU A 245 2.12 4.50 -4.17
CA LEU A 245 1.77 5.80 -4.74
C LEU A 245 1.70 6.78 -3.59
N SER A 246 2.56 7.81 -3.57
CA SER A 246 2.69 8.68 -2.40
C SER A 246 1.41 9.45 -2.10
N MET A 247 1.20 9.86 -0.84
CA MET A 247 0.07 10.72 -0.48
C MET A 247 0.03 12.02 -1.31
N GLU A 248 1.18 12.60 -1.63
CA GLU A 248 1.28 13.76 -2.52
C GLU A 248 0.75 13.47 -3.93
N ASP A 249 1.15 12.34 -4.52
CA ASP A 249 0.69 11.95 -5.86
C ASP A 249 -0.80 11.63 -5.87
N ARG A 250 -1.30 11.02 -4.78
CA ARG A 250 -2.73 10.71 -4.61
C ARG A 250 -3.58 11.98 -4.49
N SER A 251 -3.12 12.94 -3.69
CA SER A 251 -3.75 14.27 -3.55
C SER A 251 -3.80 15.01 -4.90
N LYS A 252 -2.69 15.06 -5.63
CA LYS A 252 -2.60 15.71 -6.96
C LYS A 252 -3.52 15.07 -8.01
N GLN A 253 -3.71 13.76 -7.95
CA GLN A 253 -4.57 13.03 -8.89
C GLN A 253 -6.06 13.08 -8.51
N GLY A 254 -6.40 13.70 -7.38
CA GLY A 254 -7.79 13.94 -7.01
C GLY A 254 -8.55 12.66 -6.65
N PHE A 255 -7.88 11.66 -6.05
CA PHE A 255 -8.50 10.41 -5.59
C PHE A 255 -9.50 10.54 -4.40
N GLN A 256 -10.14 11.72 -4.29
CA GLN A 256 -11.32 12.07 -3.49
C GLN A 256 -11.18 12.32 -1.96
N LYS A 257 -12.23 12.97 -1.44
CA LYS A 257 -12.41 13.88 -0.29
C LYS A 257 -12.11 13.37 1.13
N ALA A 258 -11.73 12.10 1.31
CA ALA A 258 -11.64 11.47 2.64
C ALA A 258 -10.21 11.23 3.14
N GLU A 259 -9.19 11.51 2.33
CA GLU A 259 -7.80 11.44 2.81
C GLU A 259 -7.49 12.62 3.74
N PRO A 260 -6.74 12.42 4.84
CA PRO A 260 -6.35 13.52 5.71
C PRO A 260 -5.58 14.60 4.93
N ASP A 261 -5.69 15.84 5.37
CA ASP A 261 -5.01 16.96 4.73
C ASP A 261 -3.50 17.02 5.04
N HIS A 262 -2.81 17.97 4.42
CA HIS A 262 -1.37 18.16 4.64
C HIS A 262 -1.03 18.52 6.10
N GLU A 263 -1.95 19.11 6.87
CA GLU A 263 -1.73 19.42 8.29
C GLU A 263 -1.72 18.13 9.11
N ALA A 264 -2.71 17.27 8.90
CA ALA A 264 -2.78 15.95 9.49
C ALA A 264 -1.54 15.10 9.16
N TRP A 265 -1.01 15.20 7.93
CA TRP A 265 0.23 14.51 7.54
C TRP A 265 1.44 14.98 8.34
N ARG A 266 1.63 16.30 8.47
CA ARG A 266 2.73 16.88 9.25
C ARG A 266 2.63 16.51 10.72
N LYS A 267 1.43 16.57 11.30
CA LYS A 267 1.18 16.15 12.68
C LYS A 267 1.49 14.67 12.89
N ALA A 268 0.99 13.80 12.01
CA ALA A 268 1.27 12.37 12.07
C ALA A 268 2.76 12.07 11.93
N PHE A 269 3.48 12.76 11.05
CA PHE A 269 4.92 12.61 10.91
C PHE A 269 5.68 13.03 12.18
N SER A 270 5.29 14.13 12.81
CA SER A 270 5.88 14.57 14.08
C SER A 270 5.69 13.50 15.18
N LEU A 271 4.48 12.98 15.34
CA LEU A 271 4.19 11.90 16.30
C LEU A 271 4.94 10.61 15.95
N TYR A 272 5.10 10.30 14.66
CA TYR A 272 5.83 9.15 14.17
C TYR A 272 7.34 9.24 14.47
N MET A 273 7.93 10.42 14.28
CA MET A 273 9.31 10.70 14.66
C MET A 273 9.52 10.59 16.17
N GLN A 274 8.60 11.16 16.96
CA GLN A 274 8.63 11.04 18.43
C GLN A 274 8.56 9.56 18.87
N ALA A 275 7.70 8.77 18.24
CA ALA A 275 7.50 7.37 18.60
C ALA A 275 8.73 6.48 18.34
N PHE A 276 9.45 6.73 17.24
CA PHE A 276 10.38 5.73 16.70
C PHE A 276 11.81 6.22 16.48
N LYS A 277 12.08 7.53 16.55
CA LYS A 277 13.43 8.06 16.30
C LYS A 277 13.88 9.09 17.31
N GLU A 278 13.07 10.09 17.59
CA GLU A 278 13.41 11.25 18.41
C GLU A 278 12.38 11.48 19.53
N PRO A 279 12.29 10.57 20.53
CA PRO A 279 11.42 10.81 21.67
C PRO A 279 11.78 12.10 22.42
N SER A 280 10.76 12.81 22.90
CA SER A 280 10.92 14.16 23.46
C SER A 280 11.65 14.17 24.81
N SER A 281 11.54 13.12 25.62
CA SER A 281 12.19 13.04 26.94
C SER A 281 13.41 12.10 26.95
N VAL A 282 14.40 12.43 27.80
CA VAL A 282 15.59 11.58 28.01
C VAL A 282 15.21 10.17 28.50
N LEU A 283 14.14 10.06 29.29
CA LEU A 283 13.64 8.77 29.76
C LEU A 283 13.14 7.91 28.60
N GLU A 284 12.36 8.48 27.69
CA GLU A 284 11.83 7.80 26.52
C GLU A 284 12.95 7.44 25.53
N GLN A 285 13.93 8.31 25.34
CA GLN A 285 15.12 8.01 24.53
C GLN A 285 15.87 6.79 25.07
N LYS A 286 16.08 6.73 26.40
CA LYS A 286 16.69 5.56 27.05
C LYS A 286 15.84 4.29 26.89
N LYS A 287 14.51 4.41 26.95
CA LYS A 287 13.59 3.30 26.73
C LYS A 287 13.65 2.76 25.29
N LEU A 288 13.62 3.64 24.29
CA LEU A 288 13.76 3.29 22.89
C LEU A 288 15.11 2.59 22.60
N ALA A 289 16.21 3.12 23.14
CA ALA A 289 17.55 2.56 22.98
C ALA A 289 17.72 1.15 23.61
N ARG A 290 16.88 0.76 24.57
CA ARG A 290 16.86 -0.62 25.11
C ARG A 290 16.26 -1.62 24.14
N ILE A 291 15.34 -1.17 23.28
CA ILE A 291 14.69 -2.00 22.27
C ILE A 291 15.56 -2.06 21.01
N ILE A 292 15.99 -0.89 20.53
CA ILE A 292 16.81 -0.71 19.33
C ILE A 292 18.25 -0.46 19.76
N LYS A 293 19.01 -1.56 19.88
CA LYS A 293 20.36 -1.57 20.46
C LYS A 293 21.42 -1.01 19.52
N LYS A 294 21.23 -1.18 18.22
CA LYS A 294 22.14 -0.72 17.16
C LYS A 294 21.44 0.31 16.29
N PRO A 295 22.14 1.34 15.81
CA PRO A 295 21.62 2.24 14.80
C PRO A 295 21.11 1.46 13.59
N VAL A 296 19.91 1.82 13.13
CA VAL A 296 19.33 1.27 11.91
C VAL A 296 20.19 1.70 10.71
N LYS A 297 20.41 0.80 9.73
CA LYS A 297 21.20 1.11 8.52
C LYS A 297 20.72 2.41 7.87
N ALA A 298 21.65 3.20 7.32
CA ALA A 298 21.34 4.54 6.79
C ALA A 298 20.22 4.53 5.74
N GLU A 299 20.24 3.56 4.82
CA GLU A 299 19.21 3.38 3.80
C GLU A 299 17.82 3.15 4.40
N ILE A 300 17.71 2.26 5.39
CA ILE A 300 16.46 1.96 6.09
C ILE A 300 15.99 3.20 6.85
N SER A 301 16.91 3.89 7.53
CA SER A 301 16.59 5.12 8.27
C SER A 301 16.07 6.22 7.33
N GLN A 302 16.68 6.41 6.15
CA GLN A 302 16.18 7.35 5.14
C GLN A 302 14.80 6.93 4.64
N GLY A 303 14.62 5.66 4.30
CA GLY A 303 13.36 5.12 3.82
C GLY A 303 12.21 5.05 4.83
N LEU A 304 12.49 5.22 6.13
CA LEU A 304 11.47 5.26 7.19
C LEU A 304 11.22 6.66 7.76
N PHE A 305 12.25 7.51 7.86
CA PHE A 305 12.21 8.72 8.67
C PHE A 305 12.40 10.04 7.91
N GLN A 306 12.50 10.00 6.58
CA GLN A 306 12.34 11.21 5.77
C GLN A 306 10.85 11.46 5.51
N TYR A 307 10.45 12.73 5.42
CA TYR A 307 9.04 13.10 5.28
C TYR A 307 8.43 12.55 3.98
N ASP A 308 9.13 12.66 2.87
CA ASP A 308 8.73 12.10 1.58
C ASP A 308 8.63 10.57 1.63
N ALA A 309 9.55 9.90 2.34
CA ALA A 309 9.51 8.46 2.56
C ALA A 309 8.31 8.05 3.43
N PHE A 310 7.99 8.82 4.46
CA PHE A 310 6.78 8.63 5.27
C PHE A 310 5.51 8.72 4.43
N LEU A 311 5.38 9.74 3.57
CA LEU A 311 4.22 9.88 2.68
C LEU A 311 4.14 8.76 1.63
N ARG A 312 5.28 8.27 1.12
CA ARG A 312 5.31 7.07 0.28
C ARG A 312 4.84 5.84 1.04
N ASN A 313 5.30 5.66 2.29
CA ASN A 313 4.91 4.51 3.10
C ASN A 313 3.43 4.54 3.52
N LEU A 314 2.85 5.71 3.77
CA LEU A 314 1.40 5.85 3.99
C LEU A 314 0.60 5.44 2.75
N GLY A 315 0.99 5.96 1.57
CA GLY A 315 0.37 5.60 0.31
C GLY A 315 0.50 4.12 -0.04
N LYS A 316 1.62 3.49 0.36
CA LYS A 316 1.81 2.04 0.28
C LYS A 316 0.78 1.29 1.15
N MET A 317 0.51 1.74 2.37
CA MET A 317 -0.52 1.08 3.19
C MET A 317 -1.91 1.22 2.56
N ASN A 318 -2.24 2.38 1.98
CA ASN A 318 -3.52 2.56 1.26
C ASN A 318 -3.74 1.58 0.10
N LEU A 319 -2.66 1.10 -0.53
CA LEU A 319 -2.73 0.24 -1.72
C LEU A 319 -2.60 -1.26 -1.45
N ASN A 320 -2.14 -1.69 -0.28
CA ASN A 320 -1.77 -3.11 -0.07
C ASN A 320 -2.41 -3.75 1.15
N LEU A 321 -3.17 -2.98 1.95
CA LEU A 321 -3.91 -3.56 3.06
C LEU A 321 -5.12 -4.32 2.53
N GLU A 322 -5.23 -5.56 2.98
CA GLU A 322 -6.39 -6.41 2.75
C GLU A 322 -7.32 -6.36 3.98
N ALA A 323 -8.49 -7.01 3.89
CA ALA A 323 -9.44 -7.13 4.99
C ALA A 323 -8.78 -7.59 6.30
N HIS A 324 -9.36 -7.18 7.43
CA HIS A 324 -8.80 -7.38 8.77
C HIS A 324 -7.41 -6.75 8.98
N GLY A 325 -7.07 -5.77 8.13
CA GLY A 325 -5.87 -4.91 8.20
C GLY A 325 -4.55 -5.65 8.06
N GLY A 326 -4.55 -6.79 7.37
CA GLY A 326 -3.33 -7.54 7.08
C GLY A 326 -2.59 -6.97 5.88
N LEU A 327 -1.26 -6.90 5.99
CA LEU A 327 -0.34 -6.68 4.87
C LEU A 327 0.35 -8.01 4.57
N TYR A 328 0.39 -8.43 3.30
CA TYR A 328 0.81 -9.78 2.91
C TYR A 328 1.80 -9.72 1.75
N VAL A 329 2.87 -10.50 1.83
CA VAL A 329 3.99 -10.45 0.88
C VAL A 329 3.55 -10.97 -0.49
N LEU A 330 3.03 -12.19 -0.57
CA LEU A 330 2.69 -12.81 -1.84
C LEU A 330 1.39 -12.23 -2.39
N HIS A 331 0.35 -12.11 -1.58
CA HIS A 331 -0.93 -11.51 -1.98
C HIS A 331 -0.79 -10.09 -2.59
N SER A 332 0.17 -9.27 -2.14
CA SER A 332 0.43 -7.94 -2.73
C SER A 332 0.89 -7.96 -4.21
N HIS A 333 1.10 -9.14 -4.79
CA HIS A 333 1.39 -9.32 -6.21
C HIS A 333 0.14 -9.55 -7.07
N LEU A 334 -1.03 -9.78 -6.49
CA LEU A 334 -2.26 -9.97 -7.28
C LEU A 334 -2.69 -8.66 -7.90
N ASN A 335 -3.10 -8.71 -9.18
CA ASN A 335 -3.66 -7.55 -9.88
C ASN A 335 -5.19 -7.59 -9.88
N HIS A 336 -5.79 -6.47 -10.28
CA HIS A 336 -7.23 -6.34 -10.41
C HIS A 336 -7.79 -6.93 -11.72
N SER A 337 -8.93 -7.63 -11.61
CA SER A 337 -9.91 -7.84 -12.69
C SER A 337 -11.33 -7.72 -12.12
N CYS A 338 -12.28 -7.14 -12.88
CA CYS A 338 -13.71 -7.17 -12.52
C CYS A 338 -14.35 -8.55 -12.74
N ASP A 339 -13.62 -9.45 -13.39
CA ASP A 339 -13.93 -10.87 -13.51
C ASP A 339 -12.73 -11.68 -12.99
N PRO A 340 -12.57 -11.82 -11.66
CA PRO A 340 -11.40 -12.44 -11.06
C PRO A 340 -11.45 -13.98 -11.15
N ASN A 341 -10.27 -14.59 -11.21
CA ASN A 341 -10.08 -16.06 -11.15
C ASN A 341 -9.59 -16.55 -9.77
N ILE A 342 -9.24 -15.64 -8.85
CA ILE A 342 -8.87 -15.95 -7.46
C ILE A 342 -9.81 -15.22 -6.49
N SER A 343 -10.10 -15.90 -5.39
CA SER A 343 -10.82 -15.34 -4.26
C SER A 343 -10.03 -15.47 -2.97
N ILE A 344 -9.90 -14.37 -2.24
CA ILE A 344 -9.26 -14.32 -0.94
C ILE A 344 -10.30 -14.56 0.14
N ARG A 345 -10.01 -15.50 1.03
CA ARG A 345 -10.92 -15.96 2.09
C ARG A 345 -10.20 -16.06 3.43
N HIS A 346 -10.88 -15.61 4.48
CA HIS A 346 -10.46 -15.78 5.85
C HIS A 346 -11.19 -16.99 6.45
N LEU A 347 -10.65 -18.19 6.23
CA LEU A 347 -11.32 -19.43 6.67
C LEU A 347 -11.13 -19.71 8.17
N GLU A 348 -10.09 -19.15 8.79
CA GLU A 348 -9.64 -19.47 10.14
C GLU A 348 -10.13 -18.46 11.19
N GLN A 349 -11.42 -18.12 11.13
CA GLN A 349 -12.09 -17.08 11.93
C GLN A 349 -11.88 -17.19 13.45
N ARG A 350 -11.61 -18.39 13.98
CA ARG A 350 -11.48 -18.64 15.43
C ARG A 350 -10.04 -18.69 15.93
N SER A 351 -9.05 -18.81 15.04
CA SER A 351 -7.66 -19.09 15.42
C SER A 351 -6.64 -18.17 14.76
N ALA A 352 -6.97 -17.63 13.58
CA ALA A 352 -6.11 -16.75 12.81
C ALA A 352 -6.98 -15.90 11.86
N LEU A 353 -7.69 -14.93 12.42
CA LEU A 353 -8.64 -14.07 11.69
C LEU A 353 -7.98 -13.44 10.45
N SER A 354 -6.77 -12.92 10.62
CA SER A 354 -5.98 -12.30 9.54
C SER A 354 -5.16 -13.31 8.74
N ARG A 355 -5.43 -14.61 8.76
CA ARG A 355 -4.82 -15.55 7.80
C ARG A 355 -5.69 -15.62 6.56
N ILE A 356 -5.07 -15.47 5.39
CA ILE A 356 -5.76 -15.59 4.11
C ILE A 356 -5.55 -16.97 3.50
N THR A 357 -6.56 -17.43 2.76
CA THR A 357 -6.52 -18.57 1.85
C THR A 357 -6.96 -18.07 0.48
N ALA A 358 -6.12 -18.25 -0.53
CA ALA A 358 -6.48 -17.95 -1.91
C ALA A 358 -7.07 -19.19 -2.57
N ILE A 359 -8.25 -19.06 -3.16
CA ILE A 359 -9.00 -20.16 -3.78
C ILE A 359 -9.34 -19.79 -5.22
N ALA A 360 -9.11 -20.71 -6.15
CA ALA A 360 -9.51 -20.51 -7.54
C ALA A 360 -11.04 -20.47 -7.68
N THR A 361 -11.57 -19.45 -8.35
CA THR A 361 -13.02 -19.30 -8.61
C THR A 361 -13.44 -19.93 -9.93
N LYS A 362 -12.46 -20.23 -10.80
CA LYS A 362 -12.57 -20.83 -12.12
C LYS A 362 -11.38 -21.74 -12.35
N ASP A 363 -11.41 -22.56 -13.39
CA ASP A 363 -10.21 -23.25 -13.86
C ASP A 363 -9.20 -22.22 -14.37
N ILE A 364 -7.92 -22.41 -14.06
CA ILE A 364 -6.82 -21.52 -14.45
C ILE A 364 -5.78 -22.37 -15.18
N GLU A 365 -5.47 -22.01 -16.42
CA GLU A 365 -4.50 -22.73 -17.25
C GLU A 365 -3.06 -22.19 -17.04
N PRO A 366 -2.03 -23.00 -17.30
CA PRO A 366 -0.65 -22.53 -17.24
C PRO A 366 -0.41 -21.29 -18.11
N GLY A 367 0.26 -20.28 -17.53
CA GLY A 367 0.54 -19.00 -18.18
C GLY A 367 -0.52 -17.92 -17.94
N GLU A 368 -1.68 -18.27 -17.38
CA GLU A 368 -2.70 -17.27 -17.00
C GLU A 368 -2.30 -16.52 -15.73
N GLU A 369 -2.61 -15.22 -15.71
CA GLU A 369 -2.39 -14.38 -14.54
C GLU A 369 -3.52 -14.54 -13.53
N LEU A 370 -3.16 -14.50 -12.26
CA LEU A 370 -4.09 -14.56 -11.14
C LEU A 370 -4.56 -13.16 -10.79
N PHE A 371 -5.88 -12.98 -10.72
CA PHE A 371 -6.54 -11.72 -10.45
C PHE A 371 -7.52 -11.84 -9.28
N ILE A 372 -7.58 -10.77 -8.50
CA ILE A 372 -8.64 -10.51 -7.51
C ILE A 372 -9.45 -9.29 -7.94
N THR A 373 -10.56 -8.99 -7.26
CA THR A 373 -11.28 -7.73 -7.43
C THR A 373 -10.93 -6.78 -6.29
N TYR A 374 -10.67 -5.51 -6.61
CA TYR A 374 -10.32 -4.46 -5.65
C TYR A 374 -11.54 -3.64 -5.22
N VAL A 375 -12.65 -3.84 -5.93
CA VAL A 375 -13.91 -3.13 -5.77
C VAL A 375 -15.04 -4.13 -5.68
N ASN A 376 -16.20 -3.69 -5.23
CA ASN A 376 -17.37 -4.55 -5.17
C ASN A 376 -17.79 -4.98 -6.59
N PRO A 377 -17.72 -6.29 -6.93
CA PRO A 377 -18.03 -6.77 -8.26
C PRO A 377 -19.52 -6.69 -8.61
N MET A 378 -20.40 -6.42 -7.63
CA MET A 378 -21.83 -6.23 -7.81
C MET A 378 -22.21 -4.84 -8.33
N LEU A 379 -21.28 -3.89 -8.30
CA LEU A 379 -21.53 -2.53 -8.80
C LEU A 379 -21.55 -2.49 -10.34
N PRO A 380 -22.29 -1.55 -10.97
CA PRO A 380 -22.23 -1.30 -12.41
C PRO A 380 -20.85 -0.85 -12.88
N VAL A 381 -20.54 -1.03 -14.18
CA VAL A 381 -19.20 -0.71 -14.74
C VAL A 381 -18.73 0.71 -14.43
N HIS A 382 -19.62 1.72 -14.53
CA HIS A 382 -19.26 3.11 -14.27
C HIS A 382 -18.81 3.31 -12.81
N SER A 383 -19.56 2.77 -11.85
CA SER A 383 -19.23 2.85 -10.42
C SER A 383 -17.95 2.08 -10.09
N ARG A 384 -17.74 0.90 -10.68
CA ARG A 384 -16.47 0.16 -10.53
C ARG A 384 -15.29 0.98 -11.06
N GLN A 385 -15.41 1.56 -12.25
CA GLN A 385 -14.34 2.38 -12.84
C GLN A 385 -14.04 3.62 -12.02
N GLU A 386 -15.06 4.25 -11.40
CA GLU A 386 -14.87 5.40 -10.50
C GLU A 386 -14.11 5.00 -9.23
N GLU A 387 -14.54 3.92 -8.55
CA GLU A 387 -13.84 3.41 -7.35
C GLU A 387 -12.39 2.98 -7.66
N LEU A 388 -12.17 2.35 -8.82
CA LEU A 388 -10.84 1.92 -9.26
C LEU A 388 -9.87 3.08 -9.49
N ARG A 389 -10.35 4.32 -9.66
CA ARG A 389 -9.47 5.50 -9.75
C ARG A 389 -8.57 5.60 -8.53
N GLY A 390 -9.10 5.35 -7.33
CA GLY A 390 -8.35 5.46 -6.07
C GLY A 390 -7.10 4.56 -5.97
N TRP A 391 -6.99 3.57 -6.86
CA TRP A 391 -5.85 2.66 -6.94
C TRP A 391 -4.75 3.16 -7.87
N GLY A 392 -5.00 4.17 -8.70
CA GLY A 392 -4.00 4.85 -9.52
C GLY A 392 -3.44 4.04 -10.70
N PHE A 393 -3.98 2.86 -11.02
CA PHE A 393 -3.52 2.07 -12.19
C PHE A 393 -4.21 2.46 -13.51
N GLY A 394 -5.18 3.39 -13.44
CA GLY A 394 -5.97 3.88 -14.58
C GLY A 394 -7.22 3.04 -14.86
N LYS A 395 -7.86 3.28 -16.00
CA LYS A 395 -9.10 2.60 -16.41
C LYS A 395 -8.88 1.09 -16.54
N CYS A 396 -9.76 0.31 -15.91
CA CYS A 396 -9.78 -1.14 -16.06
C CYS A 396 -10.23 -1.54 -17.46
N SER A 397 -9.52 -2.47 -18.08
CA SER A 397 -9.78 -2.97 -19.44
C SER A 397 -9.93 -4.49 -19.48
N CYS A 398 -10.46 -5.09 -18.42
CA CYS A 398 -10.79 -6.52 -18.40
C CYS A 398 -11.97 -6.83 -19.35
N SER A 399 -12.13 -8.09 -19.75
CA SER A 399 -13.20 -8.55 -20.66
C SER A 399 -14.58 -8.05 -20.23
N ARG A 400 -14.95 -8.26 -18.97
CA ARG A 400 -16.23 -7.81 -18.39
C ARG A 400 -16.45 -6.30 -18.54
N CYS A 401 -15.44 -5.47 -18.27
CA CYS A 401 -15.57 -4.01 -18.45
C CYS A 401 -15.76 -3.63 -19.92
N LEU A 402 -15.04 -4.27 -20.84
CA LEU A 402 -15.15 -3.98 -22.27
C LEU A 402 -16.52 -4.38 -22.82
N GLU A 403 -17.06 -5.53 -22.38
CA GLU A 403 -18.39 -6.02 -22.74
C GLU A 403 -19.50 -5.11 -22.19
N GLU A 404 -19.48 -4.81 -20.89
CA GLU A 404 -20.50 -3.95 -20.25
C GLU A 404 -20.50 -2.52 -20.85
N GLU A 405 -19.33 -1.96 -21.17
CA GLU A 405 -19.24 -0.65 -21.81
C GLU A 405 -19.73 -0.64 -23.26
N LYS A 406 -19.61 -1.76 -23.97
CA LYS A 406 -20.15 -1.90 -25.33
C LYS A 406 -21.68 -1.91 -25.29
N HIS A 407 -22.28 -2.69 -24.39
CA HIS A 407 -23.73 -2.75 -24.24
C HIS A 407 -24.38 -1.41 -23.87
N ILE A 408 -23.71 -0.57 -23.08
CA ILE A 408 -24.22 0.78 -22.78
C ILE A 408 -24.25 1.66 -24.03
N LYS A 409 -23.20 1.59 -24.86
CA LYS A 409 -23.14 2.37 -26.11
C LYS A 409 -24.17 1.92 -27.12
N ASP A 410 -24.34 0.61 -27.29
CA ASP A 410 -25.33 0.04 -28.20
C ASP A 410 -26.76 0.47 -27.80
N ASN A 411 -27.07 0.45 -26.49
CA ASN A 411 -28.37 0.93 -25.98
C ASN A 411 -28.56 2.46 -26.13
N ASP A 412 -27.50 3.26 -25.96
CA ASP A 412 -27.55 4.72 -26.14
C ASP A 412 -27.73 5.11 -27.62
N ASP A 413 -27.16 4.34 -28.55
CA ASP A 413 -27.30 4.55 -29.99
C ASP A 413 -28.67 4.05 -30.50
N ASP A 414 -29.19 2.92 -30.02
CA ASP A 414 -30.56 2.45 -30.32
C ASP A 414 -31.66 3.43 -29.82
N ASN A 415 -31.36 4.23 -28.79
CA ASN A 415 -32.28 5.20 -28.23
C ASN A 415 -32.23 6.59 -28.92
N LYS A 416 -31.26 6.82 -29.82
CA LYS A 416 -31.20 8.05 -30.64
C LYS A 416 -32.14 8.03 -31.85
N ASP A 417 -32.56 6.84 -32.30
CA ASP A 417 -33.49 6.67 -33.43
C ASP A 417 -34.97 6.57 -33.01
N ARG A 418 -35.28 6.73 -31.72
CA ARG A 418 -36.66 6.94 -31.24
C ARG A 418 -36.92 8.42 -30.97
N PRO A 419 -38.00 9.02 -31.50
CA PRO A 419 -38.35 10.38 -31.13
C PRO A 419 -38.62 10.44 -29.63
N SER A 420 -37.86 11.27 -28.92
CA SER A 420 -38.06 11.61 -27.51
C SER A 420 -39.41 12.33 -27.33
N MET A 421 -40.49 11.59 -27.12
CA MET A 421 -41.65 12.07 -26.38
C MET A 421 -41.65 11.42 -25.00
N LEU A 422 -40.78 11.91 -24.11
CA LEU A 422 -41.16 11.99 -22.71
C LEU A 422 -42.05 13.22 -22.59
N ASP A 423 -43.35 12.99 -22.78
CA ASP A 423 -44.38 14.00 -22.59
C ASP A 423 -44.40 14.39 -21.10
N MET A 424 -43.81 15.54 -20.79
CA MET A 424 -43.78 16.14 -19.45
C MET A 424 -45.19 16.33 -18.86
N THR A 425 -46.25 16.26 -19.68
CA THR A 425 -47.63 16.36 -19.20
C THR A 425 -48.14 15.09 -18.53
N ASP A 426 -47.59 13.91 -18.85
CA ASP A 426 -47.98 12.64 -18.20
C ASP A 426 -47.37 12.50 -16.80
N LEU A 427 -46.12 12.96 -16.61
CA LEU A 427 -45.48 12.98 -15.30
C LEU A 427 -46.17 13.97 -14.34
N GLU A 428 -46.62 15.11 -14.85
CA GLU A 428 -47.33 16.11 -14.06
C GLU A 428 -48.74 15.62 -13.65
N LYS A 429 -49.42 14.84 -14.50
CA LYS A 429 -50.69 14.18 -14.18
C LYS A 429 -50.53 13.08 -13.13
N GLU A 430 -49.51 12.24 -13.24
CA GLU A 430 -49.25 11.18 -12.25
C GLU A 430 -48.86 11.76 -10.87
N ILE A 431 -48.09 12.84 -10.84
CA ILE A 431 -47.72 13.52 -9.59
C ILE A 431 -48.94 14.20 -8.94
N LYS A 432 -49.81 14.84 -9.72
CA LYS A 432 -51.06 15.45 -9.18
C LYS A 432 -52.05 14.39 -8.68
N ALA A 433 -52.16 13.26 -9.39
CA ALA A 433 -53.00 12.13 -8.96
C ALA A 433 -52.46 11.46 -7.68
N GLY A 434 -51.14 11.35 -7.53
CA GLY A 434 -50.51 10.77 -6.33
C GLY A 434 -50.52 11.68 -5.09
N LEU A 435 -50.59 13.00 -5.27
CA LEU A 435 -50.61 13.98 -4.19
C LEU A 435 -52.02 14.46 -3.79
N GLY A 436 -53.07 14.01 -4.49
CA GLY A 436 -54.46 14.32 -4.14
C GLY A 436 -54.84 15.80 -4.26
N VAL A 437 -54.09 16.57 -5.04
CA VAL A 437 -54.37 17.99 -5.31
C VAL A 437 -54.97 18.07 -6.71
N MET A 438 -56.29 18.24 -6.78
CA MET A 438 -56.96 18.65 -8.02
C MET A 438 -56.71 20.13 -8.31
#